data_AF-A0A183A941-F1
#
_entry.id   AF-A0A183A941-F1
#
_cell.length_a   1.000
_cell.length_b   1.000
_cell.length_c   1.000
_cell.angle_alpha   90.00
_cell.angle_beta   90.00
_cell.angle_gamma   90.00
#
_symmetry.space_group_name_H-M   'P 1'
#
loop_
_entity.id
_entity.type
_entity.pdbx_description
1 polymer ?
#
loop_
_entity_poly.entity_id
_entity_poly.type
_entity_poly.pdbx_seq_one_letter_code
_entity_poly.pdbx_strand_id
1 'polypeptide(L)'
;MDLTEDDKTHLVWLNALGLSRREFLPESPRYLVSANRLSEAERIVQEMFRVNKITPLEGRLTTSVAPSKRRNHLKELFSKQYRLTTLMLPTIWFGAAFGYYGVVLLSAEIFRFRHACYGASLPLLTPQLLSNLTETSLKLTAVHQVLPHEDGSCCQNLSDDDFIAMIISSIGEFVNIPIIILFIDLLGRKITMGLWNGVTGLMFFILYICMSRQTMTGVLFGVRAMSAGLLSLAYVYTSEVFPTTVRALAVGIFSSISRLGAMSTPYVAQVMLPEFSEIGALSLYAVIGILCAILSFLLPIETAGRELPRIAKCENVLSSYIRPTGL
;
A
#
# COMPACT_ATOMS: atom_id res chain seq x y z
N MET A 1 37.47 -22.03 17.46
CA MET A 1 36.51 -22.89 16.74
C MET A 1 35.61 -21.92 16.01
N ASP A 2 35.98 -21.67 14.76
CA ASP A 2 35.40 -20.63 13.92
C ASP A 2 34.03 -21.07 13.41
N LEU A 3 33.02 -20.24 13.65
CA LEU A 3 31.73 -20.40 12.99
C LEU A 3 31.80 -19.66 11.65
N THR A 4 31.72 -20.44 10.58
CA THR A 4 31.75 -20.02 9.18
C THR A 4 30.56 -19.12 8.82
N GLU A 5 30.75 -18.30 7.80
CA GLU A 5 29.87 -17.23 7.33
C GLU A 5 28.43 -17.70 6.96
N ASP A 6 28.24 -19.00 6.73
CA ASP A 6 26.93 -19.62 6.50
C ASP A 6 25.99 -19.65 7.72
N ASP A 7 26.52 -19.74 8.95
CA ASP A 7 25.69 -19.80 10.17
C ASP A 7 25.02 -18.45 10.48
N LYS A 8 25.63 -17.35 10.04
CA LYS A 8 25.06 -16.01 10.18
C LYS A 8 23.87 -15.81 9.25
N THR A 9 23.90 -16.44 8.09
CA THR A 9 22.84 -16.34 7.08
C THR A 9 21.62 -17.17 7.51
N HIS A 10 21.81 -18.35 8.10
CA HIS A 10 20.71 -19.18 8.60
C HIS A 10 19.91 -18.55 9.75
N LEU A 11 20.56 -17.77 10.62
CA LEU A 11 19.88 -17.02 11.68
C LEU A 11 19.02 -15.87 11.14
N VAL A 12 19.36 -15.29 9.99
CA VAL A 12 18.55 -14.25 9.33
C VAL A 12 17.30 -14.87 8.69
N TRP A 13 17.42 -16.06 8.08
CA TRP A 13 16.28 -16.76 7.47
C TRP A 13 15.30 -17.35 8.49
N LEU A 14 15.77 -17.81 9.66
CA LEU A 14 14.89 -18.26 10.75
C LEU A 14 14.04 -17.12 11.36
N ASN A 15 14.50 -15.87 11.25
CA ASN A 15 13.72 -14.68 11.66
C ASN A 15 12.62 -14.31 10.66
N ALA A 16 12.67 -14.81 9.42
CA ALA A 16 11.70 -14.49 8.37
C ALA A 16 10.40 -15.34 8.44
N LEU A 17 10.38 -16.45 9.19
CA LEU A 17 9.28 -17.42 9.21
C LEU A 17 8.45 -17.44 10.52
N GLY A 18 8.38 -16.34 11.25
CA GLY A 18 7.21 -16.07 12.09
C GLY A 18 7.19 -16.66 13.50
N LEU A 19 8.22 -16.40 14.32
CA LEU A 19 8.09 -16.46 15.78
C LEU A 19 8.89 -15.33 16.44
N SER A 20 8.29 -14.14 16.53
CA SER A 20 8.78 -13.05 17.37
C SER A 20 8.57 -13.38 18.84
N ARG A 21 9.37 -14.30 19.39
CA ARG A 21 9.56 -14.34 20.84
C ARG A 21 10.33 -13.09 21.24
N ARG A 22 9.59 -12.11 21.78
CA ARG A 22 10.07 -10.85 22.36
C ARG A 22 11.18 -11.02 23.40
N GLU A 23 11.42 -12.24 23.86
CA GLU A 23 12.44 -12.63 24.83
C GLU A 23 13.87 -12.72 24.27
N PHE A 24 14.05 -12.82 22.95
CA PHE A 24 15.38 -13.04 22.34
C PHE A 24 16.07 -11.79 21.79
N LEU A 25 15.36 -10.70 21.56
CA LEU A 25 15.98 -9.43 21.14
C LEU A 25 16.23 -8.53 22.36
N PRO A 26 17.50 -8.22 22.70
CA PRO A 26 17.79 -7.23 23.73
C PRO A 26 17.19 -5.87 23.33
N GLU A 27 16.59 -5.18 24.31
CA GLU A 27 16.04 -3.84 24.13
C GLU A 27 17.13 -2.87 23.62
N SER A 28 16.74 -1.87 22.82
CA SER A 28 17.74 -1.00 22.20
C SER A 28 18.51 -0.20 23.27
N PRO A 29 19.86 -0.17 23.23
CA PRO A 29 20.66 0.61 24.19
C PRO A 29 20.23 2.08 24.27
N ARG A 30 19.80 2.64 23.13
CA ARG A 30 19.32 4.02 23.03
C ARG A 30 18.02 4.24 23.82
N TYR A 31 17.09 3.29 23.77
CA TYR A 31 15.86 3.34 24.57
C TYR A 31 16.19 3.27 26.06
N LEU A 32 17.06 2.33 26.48
CA LEU A 32 17.46 2.17 27.87
C LEU A 32 18.14 3.41 28.45
N VAL A 33 19.01 4.05 27.67
CA VAL A 33 19.61 5.35 28.03
C VAL A 33 18.52 6.42 28.20
N SER A 34 17.52 6.48 27.31
CA SER A 34 16.40 7.44 27.44
C SER A 34 15.43 7.14 28.58
N ALA A 35 15.30 5.86 28.96
CA ALA A 35 14.49 5.39 30.08
C ALA A 35 15.24 5.45 31.42
N ASN A 36 16.41 6.08 31.45
CA ASN A 36 17.30 6.20 32.61
C ASN A 36 17.77 4.85 33.20
N ARG A 37 17.71 3.76 32.40
CA ARG A 37 18.23 2.41 32.73
C ARG A 37 19.66 2.27 32.20
N LEU A 38 20.57 3.10 32.72
CA LEU A 38 21.94 3.22 32.19
C LEU A 38 22.77 1.95 32.36
N SER A 39 22.67 1.27 33.51
CA SER A 39 23.42 0.04 33.79
C SER A 39 23.10 -1.10 32.82
N GLU A 40 21.83 -1.18 32.40
CA GLU A 40 21.39 -2.19 31.45
C GLU A 40 21.81 -1.86 30.01
N ALA A 41 21.82 -0.57 29.65
CA ALA A 41 22.36 -0.11 28.38
C ALA A 41 23.87 -0.41 28.29
N GLU A 42 24.63 -0.16 29.36
CA GLU A 42 26.06 -0.48 29.43
C GLU A 42 26.30 -1.98 29.27
N ARG A 43 25.51 -2.83 29.95
CA ARG A 43 25.59 -4.29 29.81
C ARG A 43 25.38 -4.76 28.38
N ILE A 44 24.37 -4.23 27.69
CA ILE A 44 24.07 -4.62 26.30
C ILE A 44 25.17 -4.13 25.35
N VAL A 45 25.69 -2.92 25.54
CA VAL A 45 26.79 -2.38 24.72
C VAL A 45 28.09 -3.19 24.93
N GLN A 46 28.40 -3.58 26.16
CA GLN A 46 29.54 -4.47 26.46
C GLN A 46 29.37 -5.85 25.81
N GLU A 47 28.15 -6.40 25.83
CA GLU A 47 27.87 -7.66 25.15
C GLU A 47 28.02 -7.52 23.63
N MET A 48 27.61 -6.40 23.03
CA MET A 48 27.86 -6.12 21.61
C MET A 48 29.36 -6.06 21.28
N PHE A 49 30.18 -5.46 22.15
CA PHE A 49 31.65 -5.47 21.99
C PHE A 49 32.22 -6.89 22.09
N ARG A 50 31.75 -7.68 23.05
CA ARG A 50 32.17 -9.07 23.26
C ARG A 50 31.83 -9.96 22.05
N VAL A 51 30.61 -9.89 21.54
CA VAL A 51 30.14 -10.68 20.39
C VAL A 51 30.85 -10.26 19.10
N ASN A 52 31.06 -8.96 18.90
CA ASN A 52 31.74 -8.45 17.71
C ASN A 52 33.28 -8.52 17.81
N LYS A 53 33.83 -8.97 18.94
CA LYS A 53 35.28 -9.02 19.23
C LYS A 53 35.98 -7.67 19.05
N ILE A 54 35.29 -6.57 19.36
CA ILE A 54 35.83 -5.21 19.26
C ILE A 54 36.21 -4.75 20.67
N THR A 55 37.36 -4.08 20.80
CA THR A 55 37.80 -3.49 22.08
C THR A 55 36.75 -2.48 22.59
N PRO A 56 36.33 -2.57 23.86
CA PRO A 56 35.38 -1.63 24.43
C PRO A 56 35.93 -0.20 24.34
N LEU A 57 35.11 0.76 23.91
CA LEU A 57 35.49 2.17 24.00
C LEU A 57 35.57 2.61 25.46
N GLU A 58 36.61 3.35 25.82
CA GLU A 58 36.76 3.95 27.14
C GLU A 58 35.80 5.15 27.30
N GLY A 59 34.94 5.10 28.31
CA GLY A 59 33.99 6.15 28.63
C GLY A 59 32.75 5.65 29.36
N ARG A 60 32.01 6.56 30.00
CA ARG A 60 30.70 6.26 30.62
C ARG A 60 29.59 6.66 29.66
N LEU A 61 28.54 5.83 29.54
CA LEU A 61 27.35 6.21 28.77
C LEU A 61 26.70 7.44 29.43
N THR A 62 26.88 8.60 28.81
CA THR A 62 26.25 9.84 29.27
C THR A 62 25.04 10.13 28.38
N THR A 63 23.95 10.52 29.02
CA THR A 63 22.87 11.19 28.30
C THR A 63 23.37 12.57 27.92
N SER A 64 23.78 12.79 26.68
CA SER A 64 23.66 14.15 26.15
C SER A 64 22.16 14.37 25.97
N VAL A 65 21.52 14.86 27.03
CA VAL A 65 20.41 15.80 26.87
C VAL A 65 21.05 17.05 26.25
N ALA A 66 21.54 16.95 25.01
CA ALA A 66 21.52 18.12 24.16
C ALA A 66 20.05 18.54 24.24
N PRO A 67 19.74 19.73 24.80
CA PRO A 67 18.36 20.14 24.93
C PRO A 67 17.76 19.90 23.56
N SER A 68 16.79 18.98 23.48
CA SER A 68 16.04 18.84 22.26
C SER A 68 15.35 20.18 22.17
N LYS A 69 15.97 21.12 21.42
CA LYS A 69 15.27 22.31 20.95
C LYS A 69 13.97 21.71 20.46
N ARG A 70 12.85 22.04 21.09
CA ARG A 70 11.52 21.52 20.79
C ARG A 70 11.28 21.90 19.34
N ARG A 71 11.76 21.06 18.43
CA ARG A 71 11.87 21.35 17.02
C ARG A 71 10.48 21.02 16.54
N ASN A 72 9.77 22.04 16.05
CA ASN A 72 8.40 21.85 15.61
C ASN A 72 8.41 20.88 14.43
N HIS A 73 8.20 19.59 14.72
CA HIS A 73 8.28 18.49 13.75
C HIS A 73 7.33 18.74 12.56
N LEU A 74 6.20 19.40 12.80
CA LEU A 74 5.29 19.87 11.76
C LEU A 74 5.93 20.91 10.83
N LYS A 75 6.63 21.92 11.37
CA LYS A 75 7.30 22.95 10.55
C LYS A 75 8.43 22.37 9.70
N GLU A 76 9.08 21.32 10.19
CA GLU A 76 10.12 20.60 9.47
C GLU A 76 9.57 19.80 8.28
N LEU A 77 8.36 19.24 8.42
CA LEU A 77 7.64 18.55 7.35
C LEU A 77 7.31 19.48 6.16
N PHE A 78 7.01 20.75 6.43
CA PHE A 78 6.73 21.78 5.43
C PHE A 78 7.96 22.63 5.06
N SER A 79 9.17 22.16 5.40
CA SER A 79 10.41 22.83 4.99
C SER A 79 10.56 22.83 3.47
N LYS A 80 11.33 23.80 2.93
CA LYS A 80 11.53 23.97 1.48
C LYS A 80 11.99 22.69 0.75
N GLN A 81 12.69 21.81 1.47
CA GLN A 81 13.19 20.53 0.98
C GLN A 81 12.09 19.47 0.79
N TYR A 82 11.11 19.41 1.70
CA TYR A 82 10.07 18.37 1.70
C TYR A 82 8.67 18.88 1.33
N ARG A 83 8.45 20.20 1.26
CA ARG A 83 7.12 20.82 1.10
C ARG A 83 6.32 20.24 -0.08
N LEU A 84 6.96 19.98 -1.21
CA LEU A 84 6.28 19.50 -2.41
C LEU A 84 5.86 18.03 -2.22
N THR A 85 6.75 17.21 -1.66
CA THR A 85 6.43 15.82 -1.30
C THR A 85 5.35 15.75 -0.23
N THR A 86 5.39 16.60 0.79
CA THR A 86 4.37 16.69 1.85
C THR A 86 2.99 17.13 1.32
N LEU A 87 2.94 17.85 0.21
CA LEU A 87 1.68 18.25 -0.44
C LEU A 87 1.15 17.19 -1.41
N MET A 88 2.03 16.51 -2.15
CA MET A 88 1.64 15.52 -3.17
C MET A 88 1.34 14.13 -2.58
N LEU A 89 2.15 13.68 -1.62
CA LEU A 89 2.10 12.34 -1.08
C LEU A 89 0.79 12.01 -0.34
N PRO A 90 0.15 12.93 0.41
CA PRO A 90 -1.19 12.70 0.96
C PRO A 90 -2.23 12.29 -0.08
N THR A 91 -2.22 12.91 -1.25
CA THR A 91 -3.16 12.60 -2.34
C THR A 91 -2.91 11.21 -2.89
N ILE A 92 -1.64 10.80 -3.01
CA ILE A 92 -1.28 9.44 -3.43
C ILE A 92 -1.73 8.42 -2.38
N TRP A 93 -1.56 8.71 -1.08
CA TRP A 93 -2.05 7.86 0.00
C TRP A 93 -3.58 7.74 0.01
N PHE A 94 -4.28 8.85 -0.24
CA PHE A 94 -5.73 8.85 -0.42
C PHE A 94 -6.13 7.94 -1.58
N GLY A 95 -5.54 8.14 -2.76
CA GLY A 95 -5.86 7.37 -3.97
C GLY A 95 -5.53 5.88 -3.84
N ALA A 96 -4.41 5.54 -3.21
CA ALA A 96 -4.01 4.15 -2.97
C ALA A 96 -5.02 3.43 -2.07
N ALA A 97 -5.45 4.05 -0.96
CA ALA A 97 -6.47 3.47 -0.10
C ALA A 97 -7.84 3.43 -0.78
N PHE A 98 -8.25 4.53 -1.42
CA PHE A 98 -9.51 4.60 -2.16
C PHE A 98 -9.60 3.50 -3.22
N GLY A 99 -8.55 3.31 -4.03
CA GLY A 99 -8.48 2.23 -5.03
C GLY A 99 -8.47 0.83 -4.42
N TYR A 100 -7.67 0.60 -3.37
CA TYR A 100 -7.56 -0.70 -2.72
C TYR A 100 -8.87 -1.15 -2.07
N TYR A 101 -9.46 -0.32 -1.20
CA TYR A 101 -10.75 -0.65 -0.61
C TYR A 101 -11.85 -0.65 -1.68
N GLY A 102 -11.70 0.19 -2.72
CA GLY A 102 -12.59 0.27 -3.88
C GLY A 102 -12.72 -1.03 -4.63
N VAL A 103 -11.62 -1.60 -5.11
CA VAL A 103 -11.67 -2.89 -5.79
C VAL A 103 -12.22 -3.99 -4.89
N VAL A 104 -11.95 -3.93 -3.58
CA VAL A 104 -12.47 -4.91 -2.63
C VAL A 104 -14.00 -4.89 -2.60
N LEU A 105 -14.60 -3.72 -2.41
CA LEU A 105 -16.07 -3.59 -2.38
C LEU A 105 -16.70 -3.75 -3.76
N LEU A 106 -16.11 -3.13 -4.79
CA LEU A 106 -16.58 -3.22 -6.17
C LEU A 106 -16.66 -4.65 -6.65
N SER A 107 -15.70 -5.51 -6.28
CA SER A 107 -15.74 -6.90 -6.74
C SER A 107 -17.00 -7.64 -6.28
N ALA A 108 -17.45 -7.44 -5.03
CA ALA A 108 -18.69 -8.03 -4.54
C ALA A 108 -19.91 -7.45 -5.27
N GLU A 109 -19.95 -6.13 -5.47
CA GLU A 109 -21.09 -5.45 -6.12
C GLU A 109 -21.18 -5.74 -7.63
N ILE A 110 -20.04 -5.84 -8.30
CA ILE A 110 -19.94 -6.22 -9.72
C ILE A 110 -20.49 -7.64 -9.91
N PHE A 111 -20.09 -8.59 -9.06
CA PHE A 111 -20.63 -9.94 -9.16
C PHE A 111 -22.14 -9.93 -8.86
N ARG A 112 -22.58 -9.22 -7.81
CA ARG A 112 -23.99 -9.16 -7.42
C ARG A 112 -24.93 -8.53 -8.46
N PHE A 113 -24.54 -7.42 -9.08
CA PHE A 113 -25.45 -6.63 -9.94
C PHE A 113 -25.16 -6.73 -11.42
N ARG A 114 -23.93 -7.13 -11.81
CA ARG A 114 -23.50 -7.15 -13.22
C ARG A 114 -23.48 -8.56 -13.80
N HIS A 115 -24.24 -9.50 -13.22
CA HIS A 115 -24.37 -10.88 -13.73
C HIS A 115 -24.73 -10.93 -15.22
N ALA A 116 -25.57 -10.03 -15.71
CA ALA A 116 -25.96 -9.96 -17.13
C ALA A 116 -24.77 -9.74 -18.09
N CYS A 117 -23.67 -9.15 -17.61
CA CYS A 117 -22.48 -8.90 -18.42
C CYS A 117 -21.53 -10.09 -18.54
N TYR A 118 -21.59 -11.07 -17.63
CA TYR A 118 -20.65 -12.19 -17.55
C TYR A 118 -21.32 -13.57 -17.55
N GLY A 119 -22.63 -13.61 -17.34
CA GLY A 119 -23.45 -14.82 -17.33
C GLY A 119 -23.76 -15.29 -18.75
N ALA A 120 -23.32 -16.50 -19.09
CA ALA A 120 -23.75 -17.19 -20.28
C ALA A 120 -25.18 -17.72 -20.08
N SER A 121 -26.17 -16.86 -20.28
CA SER A 121 -27.49 -17.23 -20.81
C SER A 121 -28.32 -15.95 -20.96
N LEU A 122 -28.27 -15.34 -22.14
CA LEU A 122 -29.52 -14.87 -22.72
C LEU A 122 -30.43 -16.12 -22.65
N PRO A 123 -31.58 -16.11 -21.97
CA PRO A 123 -32.51 -17.21 -22.14
C PRO A 123 -32.75 -17.26 -23.64
N LEU A 124 -32.26 -18.33 -24.27
CA LEU A 124 -32.73 -18.76 -25.58
C LEU A 124 -34.22 -18.55 -25.51
N LEU A 125 -34.72 -17.62 -26.34
CA LEU A 125 -36.14 -17.43 -26.56
C LEU A 125 -36.75 -18.82 -26.56
N THR A 126 -37.62 -19.10 -25.59
CA THR A 126 -38.49 -20.26 -25.69
C THR A 126 -39.10 -20.22 -27.09
N PRO A 127 -39.03 -21.30 -27.88
CA PRO A 127 -39.33 -21.27 -29.32
C PRO A 127 -40.79 -20.91 -29.64
N GLN A 128 -41.62 -20.64 -28.64
CA GLN A 128 -43.00 -20.18 -28.77
C GLN A 128 -43.15 -18.65 -28.94
N LEU A 129 -42.15 -17.83 -28.62
CA LEU A 129 -42.27 -16.36 -28.73
C LEU A 129 -41.68 -15.76 -30.03
N LEU A 130 -41.00 -16.59 -30.84
CA LEU A 130 -40.35 -16.14 -32.08
C LEU A 130 -41.31 -16.06 -33.29
N SER A 131 -42.54 -16.60 -33.20
CA SER A 131 -43.45 -16.65 -34.36
C SER A 131 -44.21 -15.35 -34.64
N ASN A 132 -44.18 -14.37 -33.73
CA ASN A 132 -45.04 -13.17 -33.82
C ASN A 132 -44.29 -11.84 -33.89
N LEU A 133 -42.96 -11.83 -34.01
CA LEU A 133 -42.20 -10.58 -34.11
C LEU A 133 -41.73 -10.35 -35.55
N THR A 134 -42.39 -9.41 -36.22
CA THR A 134 -42.06 -8.94 -37.56
C THR A 134 -40.68 -8.26 -37.59
N GLU A 135 -39.94 -8.49 -38.68
CA GLU A 135 -38.53 -8.15 -38.91
C GLU A 135 -38.14 -6.67 -38.73
N THR A 136 -39.11 -5.76 -38.58
CA THR A 136 -38.88 -4.33 -38.38
C THR A 136 -38.57 -3.93 -36.94
N SER A 137 -38.73 -4.82 -35.95
CA SER A 137 -38.47 -4.52 -34.53
C SER A 137 -37.06 -4.91 -34.03
N LEU A 138 -36.29 -5.67 -34.83
CA LEU A 138 -34.99 -6.24 -34.42
C LEU A 138 -33.83 -5.22 -34.43
N LYS A 139 -34.00 -4.04 -35.03
CA LYS A 139 -32.96 -2.98 -35.03
C LYS A 139 -33.12 -1.94 -33.93
N LEU A 140 -34.20 -1.97 -33.15
CA LEU A 140 -34.48 -0.96 -32.11
C LEU A 140 -34.43 -1.50 -30.68
N THR A 141 -33.85 -2.68 -30.46
CA THR A 141 -33.73 -3.27 -29.11
C THR A 141 -32.27 -3.51 -28.67
N ALA A 142 -31.29 -3.37 -29.57
CA ALA A 142 -29.88 -3.54 -29.22
C ALA A 142 -29.20 -2.27 -28.65
N VAL A 143 -29.89 -1.12 -28.63
CA VAL A 143 -29.27 0.18 -28.27
C VAL A 143 -29.93 0.89 -27.09
N HIS A 144 -31.09 0.44 -26.60
CA HIS A 144 -31.76 1.12 -25.48
C HIS A 144 -32.67 0.18 -24.69
N GLN A 145 -32.09 -0.66 -23.85
CA GLN A 145 -32.87 -1.24 -22.75
C GLN A 145 -32.01 -1.35 -21.49
N VAL A 146 -31.51 -0.18 -21.06
CA VAL A 146 -31.47 0.18 -19.65
C VAL A 146 -32.94 0.30 -19.22
N LEU A 147 -33.58 -0.82 -18.89
CA LEU A 147 -34.84 -0.78 -18.15
C LEU A 147 -34.49 -0.72 -16.65
N PRO A 148 -35.09 0.21 -15.89
CA PRO A 148 -34.98 0.20 -14.45
C PRO A 148 -35.62 -1.09 -13.94
N HIS A 149 -34.91 -1.77 -13.05
CA HIS A 149 -35.26 -3.08 -12.51
C HIS A 149 -36.49 -2.93 -11.60
N GLU A 150 -37.70 -3.06 -12.17
CA GLU A 150 -38.97 -3.12 -11.42
C GLU A 150 -39.35 -4.59 -11.13
N ASP A 151 -38.45 -5.34 -10.50
CA ASP A 151 -38.77 -6.65 -9.91
C ASP A 151 -38.26 -6.68 -8.47
N GLY A 152 -39.21 -6.80 -7.54
CA GLY A 152 -39.07 -6.68 -6.08
C GLY A 152 -38.28 -7.79 -5.38
N SER A 153 -37.14 -8.22 -5.93
CA SER A 153 -36.13 -9.00 -5.22
C SER A 153 -34.82 -8.21 -5.16
N CYS A 154 -34.81 -7.17 -4.32
CA CYS A 154 -33.66 -6.29 -4.07
C CYS A 154 -32.41 -7.02 -3.51
N CYS A 155 -32.54 -8.30 -3.13
CA CYS A 155 -31.46 -9.13 -2.61
C CYS A 155 -31.21 -10.33 -3.53
N GLN A 156 -30.35 -10.16 -4.55
CA GLN A 156 -29.72 -11.32 -5.18
C GLN A 156 -28.60 -11.85 -4.28
N ASN A 157 -28.66 -13.14 -3.96
CA ASN A 157 -27.62 -13.82 -3.19
C ASN A 157 -26.42 -14.12 -4.09
N LEU A 158 -25.20 -13.97 -3.54
CA LEU A 158 -23.99 -14.43 -4.21
C LEU A 158 -24.01 -15.96 -4.36
N SER A 159 -23.62 -16.43 -5.54
CA SER A 159 -23.46 -17.86 -5.85
C SER A 159 -22.09 -18.37 -5.40
N ASP A 160 -21.96 -19.69 -5.23
CA ASP A 160 -20.68 -20.34 -4.89
C ASP A 160 -19.56 -19.97 -5.88
N ASP A 161 -19.91 -19.88 -7.17
CA ASP A 161 -18.97 -19.46 -8.21
C ASP A 161 -18.49 -18.00 -8.03
N ASP A 162 -19.30 -17.12 -7.43
CA ASP A 162 -18.92 -15.72 -7.18
C ASP A 162 -17.93 -15.67 -6.01
N PHE A 163 -18.17 -16.45 -4.97
CA PHE A 163 -17.22 -16.61 -3.85
C PHE A 163 -15.88 -17.16 -4.33
N ILE A 164 -15.88 -18.17 -5.21
CA ILE A 164 -14.65 -18.72 -5.80
C ILE A 164 -13.91 -17.64 -6.59
N ALA A 165 -14.61 -16.87 -7.43
CA ALA A 165 -14.01 -15.77 -8.20
C ALA A 165 -13.41 -14.68 -7.30
N MET A 166 -14.10 -14.33 -6.20
CA MET A 166 -13.60 -13.39 -5.20
C MET A 166 -12.33 -13.90 -4.53
N ILE A 167 -12.32 -15.16 -4.08
CA ILE A 167 -11.13 -15.79 -3.45
C ILE A 167 -9.96 -15.80 -4.43
N ILE A 168 -10.18 -16.23 -5.68
CA ILE A 168 -9.15 -16.22 -6.72
C ILE A 168 -8.56 -14.82 -6.86
N SER A 169 -9.40 -13.78 -6.96
CA SER A 169 -8.93 -12.41 -7.11
C SER A 169 -8.10 -11.90 -5.92
N SER A 170 -8.42 -12.34 -4.69
CA SER A 170 -7.67 -11.98 -3.48
C SER A 170 -6.29 -12.62 -3.38
N ILE A 171 -6.08 -13.79 -4.02
CA ILE A 171 -4.73 -14.41 -4.08
C ILE A 171 -3.73 -13.48 -4.78
N GLY A 172 -4.19 -12.62 -5.69
CA GLY A 172 -3.36 -11.66 -6.40
C GLY A 172 -2.62 -10.69 -5.48
N GLU A 173 -3.18 -10.38 -4.32
CA GLU A 173 -2.54 -9.51 -3.32
C GLU A 173 -1.21 -10.11 -2.83
N PHE A 174 -1.19 -11.42 -2.55
CA PHE A 174 0.01 -12.13 -2.12
C PHE A 174 1.03 -12.30 -3.25
N VAL A 175 0.55 -12.62 -4.46
CA VAL A 175 1.40 -12.81 -5.65
C VAL A 175 2.11 -11.51 -6.02
N ASN A 176 1.49 -10.36 -5.78
CA ASN A 176 2.08 -9.07 -6.11
C ASN A 176 3.26 -8.66 -5.21
N ILE A 177 3.34 -9.15 -3.96
CA ILE A 177 4.40 -8.78 -3.00
C ILE A 177 5.82 -9.05 -3.54
N PRO A 178 6.17 -10.26 -4.02
CA PRO A 178 7.49 -10.49 -4.59
C PRO A 178 7.72 -9.69 -5.88
N ILE A 179 6.69 -9.50 -6.70
CA ILE A 179 6.79 -8.73 -7.94
C ILE A 179 7.17 -7.28 -7.63
N ILE A 180 6.50 -6.65 -6.67
CA ILE A 180 6.78 -5.25 -6.35
C ILE A 180 8.18 -5.07 -5.75
N ILE A 181 8.66 -6.01 -4.94
CA ILE A 181 10.03 -5.97 -4.40
C ILE A 181 11.06 -5.96 -5.54
N LEU A 182 10.92 -6.87 -6.51
CA LEU A 182 11.80 -6.93 -7.67
C LEU A 182 11.76 -5.64 -8.49
N PHE A 183 10.58 -5.09 -8.75
CA PHE A 183 10.42 -3.87 -9.55
C PHE A 183 10.92 -2.60 -8.85
N ILE A 184 10.76 -2.50 -7.52
CA ILE A 184 11.28 -1.37 -6.72
C ILE A 184 12.80 -1.25 -6.86
N ASP A 185 13.51 -2.38 -6.89
CA ASP A 185 14.96 -2.42 -7.01
C ASP A 185 15.43 -2.16 -8.45
N LEU A 186 14.65 -2.56 -9.45
CA LEU A 186 14.98 -2.39 -10.87
C LEU A 186 14.66 -0.99 -11.42
N LEU A 187 13.46 -0.48 -11.17
CA LEU A 187 12.96 0.78 -11.79
C LEU A 187 13.07 1.99 -10.85
N GLY A 188 13.41 1.78 -9.58
CA GLY A 188 13.34 2.81 -8.56
C GLY A 188 11.91 3.04 -8.05
N ARG A 189 11.78 3.78 -6.95
CA ARG A 189 10.52 3.83 -6.19
C ARG A 189 9.48 4.71 -6.88
N LYS A 190 9.91 5.88 -7.39
CA LYS A 190 9.03 6.87 -8.00
C LYS A 190 8.39 6.34 -9.28
N ILE A 191 9.19 5.74 -10.16
CA ILE A 191 8.74 5.19 -11.44
C ILE A 191 7.80 4.02 -11.18
N THR A 192 8.16 3.10 -10.28
CA THR A 192 7.29 1.99 -9.90
C THR A 192 5.96 2.48 -9.36
N MET A 193 5.94 3.53 -8.53
CA MET A 193 4.71 4.11 -7.98
C MET A 193 3.82 4.73 -9.05
N GLY A 194 4.41 5.46 -10.01
CA GLY A 194 3.67 6.03 -11.14
C GLY A 194 3.10 4.94 -12.06
N LEU A 195 3.90 3.93 -12.40
CA LEU A 195 3.47 2.81 -13.24
C LEU A 195 2.36 2.00 -12.60
N TRP A 196 2.49 1.61 -11.32
CA TRP A 196 1.43 0.86 -10.62
C TRP A 196 0.13 1.65 -10.55
N ASN A 197 0.18 2.96 -10.26
CA ASN A 197 -1.02 3.80 -10.23
C ASN A 197 -1.66 3.93 -11.62
N GLY A 198 -0.85 4.09 -12.66
CA GLY A 198 -1.32 4.21 -14.04
C GLY A 198 -1.95 2.92 -14.54
N VAL A 199 -1.29 1.78 -14.31
CA VAL A 199 -1.83 0.45 -14.65
C VAL A 199 -3.11 0.18 -13.88
N THR A 200 -3.16 0.50 -12.58
CA THR A 200 -4.39 0.34 -11.78
C THR A 200 -5.54 1.18 -12.35
N GLY A 201 -5.30 2.45 -12.71
CA GLY A 201 -6.31 3.30 -13.33
C GLY A 201 -6.79 2.78 -14.69
N LEU A 202 -5.88 2.26 -15.52
CA LEU A 202 -6.24 1.63 -16.79
C LEU A 202 -7.06 0.35 -16.58
N MET A 203 -6.72 -0.46 -15.58
CA MET A 203 -7.45 -1.69 -15.28
C MET A 203 -8.86 -1.40 -14.75
N PHE A 204 -9.04 -0.34 -13.94
CA PHE A 204 -10.39 0.16 -13.59
C PHE A 204 -11.20 0.60 -14.80
N PHE A 205 -10.54 1.20 -15.81
CA PHE A 205 -11.20 1.52 -17.07
C PHE A 205 -11.58 0.25 -17.87
N ILE A 206 -10.74 -0.80 -17.86
CA ILE A 206 -11.05 -2.07 -18.52
C ILE A 206 -12.28 -2.75 -17.90
N LEU A 207 -12.50 -2.63 -16.58
CA LEU A 207 -13.70 -3.16 -15.90
C LEU A 207 -15.02 -2.56 -16.43
N TYR A 208 -14.98 -1.44 -17.14
CA TYR A 208 -16.14 -0.87 -17.84
C TYR A 208 -16.73 -1.86 -18.85
N ILE A 209 -15.87 -2.57 -19.58
CA ILE A 209 -16.26 -3.45 -20.67
C ILE A 209 -16.88 -4.73 -20.11
N CYS A 210 -18.05 -5.11 -20.62
CA CYS A 210 -18.65 -6.40 -20.30
C CYS A 210 -17.87 -7.52 -21.01
N MET A 211 -17.36 -8.46 -20.24
CA MET A 211 -16.44 -9.52 -20.70
C MET A 211 -16.96 -10.90 -20.27
N SER A 212 -16.22 -11.98 -20.52
CA SER A 212 -16.57 -13.27 -19.94
C SER A 212 -16.27 -13.30 -18.42
N ARG A 213 -16.97 -14.17 -17.66
CA ARG A 213 -16.75 -14.36 -16.21
C ARG A 213 -15.28 -14.63 -15.85
N GLN A 214 -14.61 -15.45 -16.65
CA GLN A 214 -13.20 -15.78 -16.43
C GLN A 214 -12.30 -14.57 -16.64
N THR A 215 -12.53 -13.81 -17.72
CA THR A 215 -11.77 -12.59 -18.02
C THR A 215 -11.98 -11.54 -16.93
N MET A 216 -13.22 -11.37 -16.45
CA MET A 216 -13.53 -10.41 -15.39
C MET A 216 -12.80 -10.74 -14.09
N THR A 217 -12.81 -12.01 -13.70
CA THR A 217 -12.09 -12.50 -12.52
C THR A 217 -10.58 -12.24 -12.67
N GLY A 218 -10.02 -12.45 -13.87
CA GLY A 218 -8.62 -12.15 -14.16
C GLY A 218 -8.27 -10.66 -14.09
N VAL A 219 -9.15 -9.78 -14.58
CA VAL A 219 -8.96 -8.32 -14.46
C VAL A 219 -9.05 -7.90 -12.98
N LEU A 220 -10.02 -8.42 -12.23
CA LEU A 220 -10.15 -8.14 -10.78
C LEU A 220 -8.95 -8.63 -9.98
N PHE A 221 -8.39 -9.79 -10.32
CA PHE A 221 -7.12 -10.28 -9.77
C PHE A 221 -6.00 -9.26 -10.00
N GLY A 222 -5.86 -8.77 -11.23
CA GLY A 222 -4.87 -7.75 -11.59
C GLY A 222 -5.06 -6.45 -10.83
N VAL A 223 -6.28 -5.90 -10.78
CA VAL A 223 -6.57 -4.65 -10.07
C VAL A 223 -6.29 -4.79 -8.57
N ARG A 224 -6.68 -5.91 -7.94
CA ARG A 224 -6.41 -6.18 -6.52
C ARG A 224 -4.91 -6.29 -6.24
N ALA A 225 -4.22 -7.08 -7.05
CA ALA A 225 -2.78 -7.26 -6.99
C ALA A 225 -2.06 -5.89 -7.03
N MET A 226 -2.35 -5.07 -8.04
CA MET A 226 -1.71 -3.77 -8.20
C MET A 226 -2.08 -2.78 -7.08
N SER A 227 -3.35 -2.72 -6.67
CA SER A 227 -3.82 -1.80 -5.62
C SER A 227 -3.20 -2.11 -4.25
N ALA A 228 -3.02 -3.38 -3.88
CA ALA A 228 -2.35 -3.76 -2.64
C ALA A 228 -0.86 -3.36 -2.64
N GLY A 229 -0.21 -3.49 -3.81
CA GLY A 229 1.17 -3.03 -4.01
C GLY A 229 1.33 -1.52 -3.79
N LEU A 230 0.38 -0.71 -4.26
CA LEU A 230 0.42 0.75 -4.14
C LEU A 230 0.46 1.23 -2.69
N LEU A 231 -0.36 0.63 -1.82
CA LEU A 231 -0.37 1.00 -0.40
C LEU A 231 0.97 0.65 0.25
N SER A 232 1.49 -0.55 -0.01
CA SER A 232 2.80 -0.99 0.49
C SER A 232 3.94 -0.07 0.02
N LEU A 233 3.93 0.32 -1.25
CA LEU A 233 4.92 1.22 -1.83
C LEU A 233 4.83 2.63 -1.26
N ALA A 234 3.62 3.12 -0.95
CA ALA A 234 3.43 4.41 -0.27
C ALA A 234 4.04 4.41 1.15
N TYR A 235 3.92 3.31 1.90
CA TYR A 235 4.58 3.16 3.19
C TYR A 235 6.11 3.18 3.06
N VAL A 236 6.66 2.38 2.13
CA VAL A 236 8.11 2.30 1.89
C VAL A 236 8.67 3.67 1.49
N TYR A 237 8.09 4.30 0.46
CA TYR A 237 8.55 5.59 -0.03
C TYR A 237 8.49 6.69 1.04
N THR A 238 7.41 6.73 1.84
CA THR A 238 7.31 7.70 2.96
C THR A 238 8.42 7.47 3.99
N SER A 239 8.76 6.21 4.28
CA SER A 239 9.83 5.89 5.23
C SER A 239 11.23 6.25 4.71
N GLU A 240 11.44 6.16 3.40
CA GLU A 240 12.72 6.49 2.76
C GLU A 240 12.93 8.00 2.58
N VAL A 241 11.89 8.77 2.21
CA VAL A 241 11.99 10.22 1.97
C VAL A 241 12.20 11.00 3.26
N PHE A 242 11.46 10.67 4.31
CA PHE A 242 11.44 11.45 5.54
C PHE A 242 12.49 10.96 6.55
N PRO A 243 13.26 11.86 7.19
CA PRO A 243 14.26 11.48 8.19
C PRO A 243 13.58 10.95 9.46
N THR A 244 14.31 10.15 10.25
CA THR A 244 13.80 9.46 11.46
C THR A 244 13.10 10.39 12.46
N THR A 245 13.46 11.67 12.49
CA THR A 245 12.91 12.69 13.40
C THR A 245 11.48 13.12 13.07
N VAL A 246 11.05 13.02 11.81
CA VAL A 246 9.70 13.43 11.36
C VAL A 246 8.96 12.32 10.63
N ARG A 247 9.62 11.20 10.35
CA ARG A 247 9.04 10.04 9.65
C ARG A 247 7.76 9.52 10.29
N ALA A 248 7.77 9.28 11.61
CA ALA A 248 6.59 8.76 12.30
C ALA A 248 5.39 9.72 12.20
N LEU A 249 5.65 11.03 12.28
CA LEU A 249 4.64 12.06 12.11
C LEU A 249 4.09 12.08 10.68
N ALA A 250 4.96 12.03 9.67
CA ALA A 250 4.58 11.99 8.26
C ALA A 250 3.68 10.78 7.94
N VAL A 251 4.13 9.58 8.32
CA VAL A 251 3.37 8.33 8.15
C VAL A 251 2.03 8.41 8.87
N GLY A 252 1.97 8.95 10.08
CA GLY A 252 0.72 9.11 10.83
C GLY A 252 -0.29 10.04 10.14
N ILE A 253 0.17 11.20 9.65
CA ILE A 253 -0.69 12.17 8.93
C ILE A 253 -1.19 11.56 7.62
N PHE A 254 -0.31 10.97 6.81
CA PHE A 254 -0.68 10.43 5.51
C PHE A 254 -1.57 9.19 5.64
N SER A 255 -1.31 8.33 6.64
CA SER A 255 -2.19 7.21 6.97
C SER A 255 -3.57 7.69 7.39
N SER A 256 -3.68 8.77 8.17
CA SER A 256 -4.98 9.35 8.53
C SER A 256 -5.76 9.83 7.31
N ILE A 257 -5.09 10.45 6.34
CA ILE A 257 -5.70 10.89 5.08
C ILE A 257 -6.13 9.69 4.22
N SER A 258 -5.35 8.60 4.21
CA SER A 258 -5.73 7.37 3.51
C SER A 258 -7.02 6.74 4.05
N ARG A 259 -7.28 6.88 5.35
CA ARG A 259 -8.55 6.42 5.94
C ARG A 259 -9.75 7.20 5.42
N LEU A 260 -9.59 8.48 5.06
CA LEU A 260 -10.66 9.23 4.41
C LEU A 260 -10.99 8.63 3.03
N GLY A 261 -9.98 8.17 2.29
CA GLY A 261 -10.19 7.44 1.04
C GLY A 261 -10.89 6.09 1.26
N ALA A 262 -10.51 5.35 2.30
CA ALA A 262 -11.22 4.13 2.68
C ALA A 262 -12.69 4.40 3.05
N MET A 263 -12.96 5.49 3.78
CA MET A 263 -14.30 5.86 4.24
C MET A 263 -15.21 6.36 3.11
N SER A 264 -14.66 6.99 2.06
CA SER A 264 -15.46 7.41 0.90
C SER A 264 -15.81 6.25 -0.02
N THR A 265 -15.08 5.14 0.07
CA THR A 265 -15.21 4.00 -0.83
C THR A 265 -16.58 3.32 -0.78
N PRO A 266 -17.17 2.97 0.39
CA PRO A 266 -18.51 2.38 0.45
C PRO A 266 -19.57 3.20 -0.28
N TYR A 267 -19.50 4.53 -0.17
CA TYR A 267 -20.43 5.40 -0.87
C TYR A 267 -20.31 5.26 -2.41
N VAL A 268 -19.09 5.23 -2.93
CA VAL A 268 -18.87 5.09 -4.38
C VAL A 268 -19.16 3.67 -4.86
N ALA A 269 -18.68 2.66 -4.15
CA ALA A 269 -18.79 1.26 -4.58
C ALA A 269 -20.19 0.68 -4.36
N GLN A 270 -20.88 1.03 -3.28
CA GLN A 270 -22.14 0.37 -2.88
C GLN A 270 -23.38 1.23 -3.11
N VAL A 271 -23.26 2.56 -3.14
CA VAL A 271 -24.40 3.46 -3.40
C VAL A 271 -24.36 3.95 -4.84
N MET A 272 -23.24 4.53 -5.27
CA MET A 272 -23.15 5.15 -6.60
C MET A 272 -23.16 4.14 -7.75
N LEU A 273 -22.53 2.97 -7.57
CA LEU A 273 -22.46 1.92 -8.61
C LEU A 273 -23.86 1.34 -8.96
N PRO A 274 -24.70 0.87 -8.00
CA PRO A 274 -26.01 0.31 -8.35
C PRO A 274 -27.10 1.35 -8.61
N GLU A 275 -27.15 2.47 -7.86
CA GLU A 275 -28.30 3.38 -7.87
C GLU A 275 -28.17 4.54 -8.86
N PHE A 276 -26.94 5.03 -9.11
CA PHE A 276 -26.73 6.23 -9.93
C PHE A 276 -26.18 5.89 -11.31
N SER A 277 -24.98 5.33 -11.37
CA SER A 277 -24.31 5.04 -12.62
C SER A 277 -23.11 4.13 -12.40
N GLU A 278 -23.13 2.96 -13.05
CA GLU A 278 -21.97 2.07 -13.08
C GLU A 278 -20.73 2.74 -13.68
N ILE A 279 -20.95 3.52 -14.74
CA ILE A 279 -19.90 4.22 -15.48
C ILE A 279 -19.30 5.33 -14.62
N GLY A 280 -20.16 6.07 -13.91
CA GLY A 280 -19.74 7.14 -13.00
C GLY A 280 -18.82 6.62 -11.88
N ALA A 281 -19.18 5.51 -11.25
CA ALA A 281 -18.38 4.95 -10.15
C ALA A 281 -17.01 4.45 -10.64
N LEU A 282 -16.98 3.65 -11.71
CA LEU A 282 -15.72 3.09 -12.25
C LEU A 282 -14.80 4.18 -12.83
N SER A 283 -15.36 5.17 -13.52
CA SER A 283 -14.59 6.30 -14.05
C SER A 283 -13.96 7.15 -12.93
N LEU A 284 -14.63 7.29 -11.78
CA LEU A 284 -14.06 8.01 -10.64
C LEU A 284 -12.79 7.33 -10.11
N TYR A 285 -12.79 5.99 -9.97
CA TYR A 285 -11.60 5.23 -9.60
C TYR A 285 -10.49 5.36 -10.64
N ALA A 286 -10.83 5.26 -11.93
CA ALA A 286 -9.86 5.38 -13.01
C ALA A 286 -9.20 6.78 -13.03
N VAL A 287 -9.99 7.86 -12.95
CA VAL A 287 -9.49 9.24 -12.96
C VAL A 287 -8.59 9.52 -11.75
N ILE A 288 -8.98 9.07 -10.55
CA ILE A 288 -8.16 9.24 -9.35
C ILE A 288 -6.85 8.44 -9.48
N GLY A 289 -6.89 7.22 -10.02
CA GLY A 289 -5.70 6.42 -10.29
C GLY A 289 -4.72 7.09 -11.25
N ILE A 290 -5.22 7.63 -12.37
CA ILE A 290 -4.40 8.36 -13.34
C ILE A 290 -3.85 9.66 -12.75
N LEU A 291 -4.65 10.40 -11.97
CA LEU A 291 -4.17 11.58 -11.25
C LEU A 291 -3.02 11.23 -10.29
N CYS A 292 -3.17 10.14 -9.54
CA CYS A 292 -2.11 9.65 -8.65
C CYS A 292 -0.87 9.19 -9.42
N ALA A 293 -1.03 8.61 -10.61
CA ALA A 293 0.08 8.25 -11.48
C ALA A 293 0.88 9.49 -11.92
N ILE A 294 0.17 10.54 -12.37
CA ILE A 294 0.79 11.82 -12.76
C ILE A 294 1.52 12.43 -11.57
N LEU A 295 0.86 12.54 -10.40
CA LEU A 295 1.49 13.07 -9.19
C LEU A 295 2.72 12.27 -8.77
N SER A 296 2.70 10.95 -8.91
CA SER A 296 3.84 10.08 -8.63
C SER A 296 5.02 10.39 -9.56
N PHE A 297 4.79 10.59 -10.86
CA PHE A 297 5.84 11.01 -11.79
C PHE A 297 6.33 12.45 -11.57
N LEU A 298 5.52 13.30 -10.93
CA LEU A 298 5.91 14.67 -10.56
C LEU A 298 6.67 14.77 -9.23
N LEU A 299 6.79 13.67 -8.47
CA LEU A 299 7.51 13.69 -7.19
C LEU A 299 8.97 14.18 -7.37
N PRO A 300 9.44 15.13 -6.56
CA PRO A 300 10.74 15.78 -6.76
C PRO A 300 11.94 14.93 -6.33
N ILE A 301 11.72 13.89 -5.53
CA ILE A 301 12.80 13.14 -4.87
C ILE A 301 12.72 11.68 -5.33
N GLU A 302 13.78 11.19 -5.98
CA GLU A 302 14.00 9.76 -6.14
C GLU A 302 14.77 9.24 -4.92
N THR A 303 14.31 8.13 -4.35
CA THR A 303 14.93 7.49 -3.15
C THR A 303 15.84 6.32 -3.50
N ALA A 304 15.78 5.81 -4.73
CA ALA A 304 16.64 4.73 -5.19
C ALA A 304 18.14 5.07 -5.00
N GLY A 305 18.87 4.17 -4.33
CA GLY A 305 20.32 4.27 -4.13
C GLY A 305 20.78 5.38 -3.17
N ARG A 306 19.88 6.10 -2.50
CA ARG A 306 20.26 7.10 -1.49
C ARG A 306 20.40 6.43 -0.13
N GLU A 307 21.54 6.67 0.53
CA GLU A 307 21.63 6.37 1.96
C GLU A 307 20.53 7.14 2.69
N LEU A 308 19.81 6.43 3.57
CA LEU A 308 18.85 7.07 4.48
C LEU A 308 19.53 8.28 5.11
N PRO A 309 18.87 9.45 5.22
CA PRO A 309 19.46 10.63 5.85
C PRO A 309 19.89 10.28 7.27
N ARG A 310 21.13 9.80 7.40
CA ARG A 310 21.74 9.55 8.69
C ARG A 310 21.79 10.92 9.33
N ILE A 311 21.54 10.92 10.62
CA ILE A 311 21.90 12.06 11.44
C ILE A 311 23.41 12.25 11.17
N ALA A 312 23.79 13.19 10.30
CA ALA A 312 25.17 13.60 9.99
C ALA A 312 25.94 14.07 11.24
N LYS A 313 25.24 14.05 12.37
CA LYS A 313 25.78 14.19 13.70
C LYS A 313 26.46 12.93 14.23
N CYS A 314 26.21 11.69 13.79
CA CYS A 314 26.83 10.53 14.48
C CYS A 314 28.36 10.54 14.47
N GLU A 315 29.00 11.02 13.40
CA GLU A 315 30.46 11.10 13.32
C GLU A 315 31.03 12.22 14.22
N ASN A 316 30.39 13.39 14.23
CA ASN A 316 30.76 14.51 15.12
C ASN A 316 30.23 14.37 16.56
N VAL A 317 29.30 13.45 16.80
CA VAL A 317 28.72 13.15 18.12
C VAL A 317 29.54 12.09 18.83
N LEU A 318 30.05 11.07 18.12
CA LEU A 318 31.01 10.13 18.70
C LEU A 318 32.26 10.85 19.23
N SER A 319 32.79 11.86 18.52
CA SER A 319 33.93 12.64 19.01
C SER A 319 33.61 13.57 20.20
N SER A 320 32.34 13.95 20.39
CA SER A 320 31.90 14.79 21.52
C SER A 320 31.32 13.99 22.71
N TYR A 321 31.11 12.68 22.53
CA TYR A 321 30.63 11.77 23.58
C TYR A 321 31.76 11.06 24.33
N ILE A 322 32.97 11.05 23.78
CA ILE A 322 34.17 10.54 24.44
C ILE A 322 34.90 11.73 25.03
N ARG A 323 34.69 12.01 26.32
CA ARG A 323 35.67 12.81 27.05
C ARG A 323 36.83 11.87 27.40
N PRO A 324 38.09 12.24 27.08
CA PRO A 324 39.21 11.53 27.65
C PRO A 324 39.07 11.56 29.17
N THR A 325 39.20 10.40 29.80
CA THR A 325 39.41 10.31 31.24
C THR A 325 40.66 11.12 31.56
N GLY A 326 40.47 12.27 32.19
CA GLY A 326 41.58 13.08 32.68
C GLY A 326 42.40 12.26 33.67
N LEU A 327 43.66 12.06 33.31
CA LEU A 327 44.82 12.13 34.18
C LEU A 327 45.70 13.24 33.63
#